data_AF-A0A719W4C2-F1
#
_entry.id   AF-A0A719W4C2-F1
#
_cell.length_a   1.000
_cell.length_b   1.000
_cell.length_c   1.000
_cell.angle_alpha   90.00
_cell.angle_beta   90.00
_cell.angle_gamma   90.00
#
_symmetry.space_group_name_H-M   'P 1'
#
loop_
_entity.id
_entity.type
_entity.pdbx_description
1 polymer ?
#
loop_
_entity_poly.entity_id
_entity_poly.type
_entity_poly.pdbx_seq_one_letter_code
_entity_poly.pdbx_strand_id
1 'polypeptide(L)' 'MNHAAISYDDIVCLKHLRNVGEFVTGMAVLQDCYEKPAGAQCEQLVSLIYLMTEQLDGVVQRCQDDLLNMEVVQ' A
#
# COMPACT_ATOMS: atom_id res chain seq x y z
N MET A 1 -3.68 23.13 -14.63
CA MET A 1 -3.57 22.24 -13.46
C MET A 1 -2.56 21.18 -13.82
N ASN A 2 -1.44 21.09 -13.11
CA ASN A 2 -0.45 20.03 -13.29
C ASN A 2 -1.00 18.79 -12.58
N HIS A 3 -1.48 17.79 -13.34
CA HIS A 3 -2.04 16.57 -12.78
C HIS A 3 -1.03 15.45 -12.92
N ALA A 4 -0.48 14.98 -11.80
CA ALA A 4 0.25 13.71 -11.78
C ALA A 4 -0.66 12.59 -12.31
N ALA A 5 -0.14 11.75 -13.20
CA ALA A 5 -0.90 10.70 -13.83
C ALA A 5 -0.70 9.38 -13.07
N ILE A 6 -1.79 8.81 -12.56
CA ILE A 6 -1.73 7.44 -12.02
C ILE A 6 -1.81 6.48 -13.20
N SER A 7 -0.78 5.64 -13.38
CA SER A 7 -0.74 4.65 -14.45
C SER A 7 -1.67 3.47 -14.18
N TYR A 8 -1.92 2.64 -15.20
CA TYR A 8 -2.68 1.41 -15.03
C TYR A 8 -2.00 0.46 -14.02
N ASP A 9 -0.67 0.35 -14.05
CA ASP A 9 0.09 -0.50 -13.14
C ASP A 9 0.02 0.00 -11.70
N ASP A 10 0.00 1.32 -11.50
CA ASP A 10 -0.26 1.92 -10.17
C ASP A 10 -1.66 1.56 -9.67
N ILE A 11 -2.68 1.59 -10.52
CA ILE A 11 -4.05 1.19 -10.14
C ILE A 11 -4.09 -0.30 -9.74
N VAL A 12 -3.38 -1.17 -10.46
CA VAL A 12 -3.29 -2.60 -10.12
C VAL A 12 -2.58 -2.79 -8.78
N CYS A 13 -1.46 -2.10 -8.55
CA CYS A 13 -0.73 -2.10 -7.28
C CYS A 13 -1.62 -1.63 -6.13
N LEU A 14 -2.28 -0.47 -6.27
CA LEU A 14 -3.17 0.09 -5.25
C LEU A 14 -4.36 -0.82 -4.94
N LYS A 15 -4.93 -1.49 -5.95
CA LYS A 15 -5.97 -2.52 -5.74
C LYS A 15 -5.44 -3.68 -4.91
N HIS A 16 -4.22 -4.15 -5.18
CA HIS A 16 -3.62 -5.22 -4.41
C HIS A 16 -3.41 -4.80 -2.95
N LEU A 17 -2.83 -3.62 -2.72
CA LEU A 17 -2.64 -3.06 -1.37
C LEU A 17 -3.96 -2.94 -0.60
N ARG A 18 -5.01 -2.43 -1.24
CA ARG A 18 -6.34 -2.36 -0.63
C ARG A 18 -6.85 -3.75 -0.25
N ASN A 19 -6.79 -4.71 -1.16
CA ASN A 19 -7.30 -6.07 -0.91
C ASN A 19 -6.53 -6.75 0.23
N VAL A 20 -5.22 -6.55 0.33
CA VAL A 20 -4.40 -7.04 1.45
C VAL A 20 -4.82 -6.39 2.77
N GLY A 21 -5.04 -5.07 2.77
CA GLY A 21 -5.55 -4.35 3.95
C GLY A 21 -6.90 -4.88 4.43
N GLU A 22 -7.87 -5.07 3.51
CA GLU A 22 -9.18 -5.66 3.82
C GLU A 22 -9.05 -7.06 4.42
N PHE A 23 -8.18 -7.89 3.85
CA PHE A 23 -7.92 -9.25 4.35
C PHE A 23 -7.37 -9.23 5.77
N VAL A 24 -6.35 -8.41 6.04
CA VAL A 24 -5.74 -8.27 7.37
C VAL A 24 -6.74 -7.75 8.39
N THR A 25 -7.53 -6.73 8.04
CA THR A 25 -8.58 -6.21 8.93
C THR A 25 -9.63 -7.28 9.25
N GLY A 26 -10.05 -8.06 8.25
CA GLY A 26 -10.94 -9.20 8.45
C GLY A 26 -10.36 -10.25 9.40
N MET A 27 -9.07 -10.57 9.27
CA MET A 27 -8.38 -11.50 10.18
C MET A 27 -8.29 -10.96 11.61
N ALA A 28 -7.98 -9.66 11.78
CA ALA A 28 -7.89 -9.04 13.10
C ALA A 28 -9.23 -9.10 13.85
N VAL A 29 -10.35 -8.84 13.15
CA VAL A 29 -11.71 -8.96 13.72
C VAL A 29 -12.00 -10.38 14.20
N LEU A 30 -11.57 -11.40 13.44
CA LEU A 30 -11.75 -12.80 13.83
C LEU A 30 -10.84 -13.20 15.01
N GLN A 31 -9.64 -12.65 15.10
CA GLN A 31 -8.71 -12.94 16.20
C GLN A 31 -9.17 -12.33 17.53
N ASP A 32 -9.67 -11.09 17.50
CA ASP A 32 -10.18 -10.39 18.68
C ASP A 32 -11.36 -11.13 19.35
N CYS A 33 -12.09 -11.94 18.58
CA CYS A 33 -13.20 -12.74 19.07
C CYS A 33 -12.79 -14.08 19.73
N TYR A 34 -11.57 -14.58 19.50
CA TYR A 34 -11.26 -15.98 19.83
C TYR A 34 -9.90 -16.25 20.51
N GLU A 35 -8.81 -15.47 20.31
CA GLU A 35 -7.52 -15.74 20.98
C GLU A 35 -6.46 -14.62 20.78
N LYS A 36 -5.48 -14.54 21.70
CA LYS A 36 -4.33 -13.62 21.54
C LYS A 36 -3.46 -14.06 20.34
N PRO A 37 -3.05 -13.14 19.43
CA PRO A 37 -2.22 -13.50 18.27
C PRO A 37 -0.90 -14.14 18.68
N ALA A 38 -0.51 -15.20 17.97
CA ALA A 38 0.79 -15.84 18.15
C ALA A 38 1.92 -14.89 17.71
N GLY A 39 3.10 -14.96 18.34
CA GLY A 39 4.24 -14.08 18.01
C GLY A 39 4.62 -14.09 16.52
N ALA A 40 4.59 -15.28 15.89
CA ALA A 40 4.85 -15.42 14.46
C ALA A 40 3.83 -14.70 13.56
N GLN A 41 2.57 -14.57 13.98
CA GLN A 41 1.55 -13.82 13.22
C GLN A 41 1.80 -12.32 13.30
N CYS A 42 2.24 -11.81 14.45
CA CYS A 42 2.63 -10.40 14.58
C CYS A 42 3.82 -10.07 13.68
N GLU A 43 4.84 -10.93 13.63
CA GLU A 43 6.01 -10.73 12.75
C GLU A 43 5.64 -10.77 11.25
N GLN A 44 4.73 -11.68 10.87
CA GLN A 44 4.19 -11.74 9.51
C GLN A 44 3.41 -10.48 9.16
N LEU A 45 2.60 -9.96 10.08
CA LEU A 45 1.84 -8.73 9.88
C LEU A 45 2.76 -7.52 9.73
N VAL A 46 3.82 -7.40 10.55
CA VAL A 46 4.83 -6.35 10.42
C VAL A 46 5.51 -6.42 9.05
N SER A 47 5.89 -7.62 8.62
CA SER A 47 6.51 -7.84 7.30
C SER A 47 5.57 -7.45 6.15
N LEU A 48 4.28 -7.76 6.28
CA LEU A 48 3.26 -7.42 5.30
C LEU A 48 3.02 -5.91 5.22
N ILE A 49 2.94 -5.23 6.37
CA ILE A 49 2.81 -3.76 6.44
C ILE A 49 4.02 -3.08 5.81
N TYR A 50 5.24 -3.59 6.09
CA TYR A 50 6.45 -3.09 5.46
C TYR A 50 6.37 -3.20 3.93
N LEU A 51 6.04 -4.37 3.39
CA LEU A 51 5.91 -4.58 1.96
C LEU A 51 4.81 -3.72 1.32
N MET A 52 3.69 -3.52 2.02
CA MET A 52 2.63 -2.62 1.57
C MET A 52 3.09 -1.16 1.50
N THR A 53 3.90 -0.74 2.47
CA THR A 53 4.44 0.62 2.56
C THR A 53 5.43 0.89 1.43
N GLU A 54 6.37 -0.04 1.18
CA GLU A 54 7.32 0.06 0.07
C GLU A 54 6.62 0.16 -1.29
N GLN A 55 5.57 -0.65 -1.51
CA GLN A 55 4.79 -0.60 -2.76
C GLN A 55 4.02 0.70 -2.93
N LEU A 56 3.48 1.25 -1.83
CA LEU A 56 2.80 2.54 -1.84
C LEU A 56 3.80 3.68 -2.14
N ASP A 57 4.97 3.66 -1.50
CA ASP A 57 6.01 4.66 -1.71
C ASP A 57 6.47 4.70 -3.18
N GLY A 58 6.60 3.53 -3.82
CA GLY A 58 6.89 3.45 -5.24
C GLY A 58 5.84 4.14 -6.14
N VAL A 59 4.54 4.05 -5.80
CA VAL A 59 3.46 4.77 -6.52
C VAL A 59 3.57 6.27 -6.27
N VAL A 60 3.84 6.68 -5.02
CA VAL A 60 4.00 8.09 -4.65
C VAL A 60 5.20 8.72 -5.38
N GLN A 61 6.34 8.03 -5.42
CA GLN A 61 7.54 8.50 -6.12
C GLN A 61 7.25 8.75 -7.61
N ARG A 62 6.60 7.82 -8.32
CA ARG A 62 6.23 8.02 -9.73
C ARG A 62 5.32 9.23 -9.94
N CYS A 63 4.34 9.42 -9.06
CA CYS A 63 3.46 10.58 -9.13
C CYS A 63 4.22 11.90 -8.88
N GLN A 64 5.20 11.89 -7.97
CA GLN A 64 6.06 13.04 -7.70
C GLN A 64 7.00 13.33 -8.87
N ASP A 65 7.63 12.30 -9.45
CA ASP A 65 8.48 12.42 -10.63
C ASP A 65 7.71 13.00 -11.80
N ASP A 66 6.50 12.51 -12.06
CA ASP A 66 5.62 13.06 -13.11
C ASP A 66 5.32 14.54 -12.86
N LEU A 67 5.04 14.92 -11.61
CA LEU A 67 4.80 16.32 -11.23
C LEU A 67 6.03 17.20 -11.48
N LEU A 68 7.21 16.76 -11.03
CA LEU A 68 8.47 17.50 -11.20
C LEU A 68 8.86 17.61 -12.68
N ASN A 69 8.70 16.52 -13.46
CA ASN A 69 8.97 16.52 -14.89
C ASN A 69 8.05 17.49 -15.65
N MET A 70 6.81 17.69 -15.19
CA MET A 70 5.91 18.71 -15.76
C MET A 70 6.33 20.14 -15.41
N GLU A 71 6.98 20.38 -14.27
CA GLU A 71 7.48 21.70 -13.86
C GLU A 71 8.75 22.12 -14.63
N VAL A 72 9.60 21.17 -15.03
CA VAL A 72 10.83 21.43 -15.80
C VAL A 72 10.56 21.79 -17.27
N VAL A 73 9.39 21.40 -17.81
CA VAL A 73 9.02 21.62 -19.22
C VAL A 73 8.28 22.96 -19.44
N GLN A 74 8.08 23.77 -18.40
CA GLN A 74 7.44 25.10 -18.48
C GLN A 74 8.42 26.26 -18.66
#